data_AF-A0A5P8K5U2-F1
#
_entry.id   AF-A0A5P8K5U2-F1
#
_cell.length_a   1.000
_cell.length_b   1.000
_cell.length_c   1.000
_cell.angle_alpha   90.00
_cell.angle_beta   90.00
_cell.angle_gamma   90.00
#
_symmetry.space_group_name_H-M   'P 1'
#
loop_
_entity.id
_entity.type
_entity.pdbx_description
1 polymer ?
#
loop_
_entity_poly.entity_id
_entity_poly.type
_entity_poly.pdbx_seq_one_letter_code
_entity_poly.pdbx_strand_id
1 'polypeptide(L)'
;MTTLAPPPATGRDSGPRHRAEAPSTGVTGVGGGPAARVRRMFTGAPEDPRWAHPALWAILVPATALYAWNLSSITGNTFYNAAVYSGTKSWKAFFFGALDSGSFITVDKPPFALWVMGLSARVFGYGTWQMMLPMVAVGVGSVALLYRMVKRDFGAVAGTIAALALTLTPITVAITRDTNPDPILVFLMLLGAAALMKAVRTGRAMPLVWSGVAIGFAFNTKMMQAYVLQRVSGSGTLYTVAQVVAGVAGAVAVIGLLVGRFMRRRKLVGLASIAAVVALLAGPAAYSVSAATTASANGTSPTAGPNTGSGMGGGGGTGGGMGGGSQVSSEMITYLKKNQDGATWLVAVATDQTASSIILESGQPVISMGGWSGGDEAMTLAKLKELVKAGKLHYIVVSDSDSGRGGSSTAASEIAEWVKANGSAVNDYSDSGLYRLDASDVS
;
A
#
# COMPACT_ATOMS: atom_id res chain seq x y z
N MET A 1 63.86 42.49 45.93
CA MET A 1 63.08 41.98 44.79
C MET A 1 63.00 40.48 44.90
N THR A 2 61.78 39.99 45.17
CA THR A 2 61.21 38.69 44.77
C THR A 2 62.07 37.42 44.91
N THR A 3 61.84 36.73 46.02
CA THR A 3 61.97 35.28 46.20
C THR A 3 61.09 34.51 45.21
N LEU A 4 61.66 33.56 44.47
CA LEU A 4 60.91 32.48 43.82
C LEU A 4 61.61 31.15 44.13
N ALA A 5 61.03 30.43 45.08
CA ALA A 5 61.35 29.05 45.40
C ALA A 5 61.00 28.11 44.22
N PRO A 6 61.71 26.99 44.06
CA PRO A 6 61.38 25.99 43.04
C PRO A 6 60.01 25.37 43.32
N PRO A 7 59.20 25.08 42.27
CA PRO A 7 57.91 24.44 42.47
C PRO A 7 58.08 23.00 43.03
N PRO A 8 57.24 22.60 44.01
CA PRO A 8 57.36 21.33 44.69
C PRO A 8 56.91 20.14 43.82
N ALA A 9 57.55 19.00 44.01
CA ALA A 9 57.15 17.72 43.46
C ALA A 9 55.72 17.36 43.91
N THR A 10 54.80 17.21 42.96
CA THR A 10 53.45 16.74 43.28
C THR A 10 53.48 15.23 43.46
N GLY A 11 53.34 14.85 44.73
CA GLY A 11 53.25 13.49 45.20
C GLY A 11 52.07 12.73 44.61
N ARG A 12 52.25 11.42 44.60
CA ARG A 12 51.24 10.39 44.38
C ARG A 12 50.09 10.61 45.37
N ASP A 13 48.95 11.05 44.88
CA ASP A 13 47.70 11.01 45.62
C ASP A 13 46.99 9.69 45.31
N SER A 14 47.24 8.72 46.19
CA SER A 14 46.59 7.41 46.24
C SER A 14 45.21 7.55 46.87
N GLY A 15 44.21 7.88 46.06
CA GLY A 15 42.79 7.71 46.38
C GLY A 15 42.16 6.71 45.40
N PRO A 16 41.27 5.80 45.83
CA PRO A 16 40.64 4.85 44.94
C PRO A 16 39.69 5.61 44.02
N ARG A 17 40.15 5.96 42.83
CA ARG A 17 39.25 6.31 41.73
C ARG A 17 38.47 5.03 41.46
N HIS A 18 37.20 5.00 41.86
CA HIS A 18 36.21 4.05 41.40
C HIS A 18 36.09 4.17 39.87
N ARG A 19 37.06 3.60 39.16
CA ARG A 19 36.91 3.19 37.78
C ARG A 19 35.98 1.99 37.89
N ALA A 20 34.74 2.15 37.42
CA ALA A 20 33.84 1.01 37.26
C ALA A 20 34.61 -0.07 36.50
N GLU A 21 34.96 -1.12 37.20
CA GLU A 21 35.63 -2.29 36.66
C GLU A 21 34.68 -2.84 35.59
N ALA A 22 35.19 -2.97 34.36
CA ALA A 22 34.44 -3.64 33.32
C ALA A 22 34.09 -5.04 33.84
N PRO A 23 32.84 -5.51 33.72
CA PRO A 23 32.50 -6.83 34.22
C PRO A 23 33.43 -7.83 33.56
N SER A 24 34.21 -8.54 34.37
CA SER A 24 35.05 -9.65 33.96
C SER A 24 34.12 -10.77 33.49
N THR A 25 33.67 -10.72 32.23
CA THR A 25 32.99 -11.84 31.60
C THR A 25 34.02 -12.87 31.23
N GLY A 26 34.44 -13.65 32.23
CA GLY A 26 34.85 -15.02 32.02
C GLY A 26 33.63 -15.84 31.60
N VAL A 27 33.21 -15.67 30.35
CA VAL A 27 32.35 -16.63 29.65
C VAL A 27 33.01 -16.86 28.32
N THR A 28 33.51 -18.08 28.18
CA THR A 28 34.02 -18.68 26.96
C THR A 28 33.19 -18.26 25.75
N GLY A 29 33.88 -17.84 24.69
CA GLY A 29 33.28 -17.48 23.42
C GLY A 29 32.50 -18.65 22.84
N VAL A 30 31.20 -18.71 23.10
CA VAL A 30 30.27 -19.54 22.33
C VAL A 30 29.77 -18.67 21.19
N GLY A 31 30.34 -18.93 20.02
CA GLY A 31 30.25 -18.12 18.82
C GLY A 31 28.84 -17.66 18.46
N GLY A 32 28.73 -16.36 18.18
CA GLY A 32 27.61 -15.75 17.46
C GLY A 32 27.58 -16.13 15.98
N GLY A 33 27.72 -17.43 15.68
CA GLY A 33 27.61 -17.95 14.33
C GLY A 33 26.19 -17.84 13.78
N PRO A 34 25.99 -17.95 12.45
CA PRO A 34 24.68 -17.93 11.81
C PRO A 34 23.68 -18.91 12.45
N ALA A 35 24.14 -20.11 12.79
CA ALA A 35 23.34 -21.14 13.47
C ALA A 35 22.85 -20.72 14.86
N ALA A 36 23.68 -20.02 15.66
CA ALA A 36 23.26 -19.49 16.96
C ALA A 36 22.26 -18.34 16.82
N ARG A 37 22.39 -17.54 15.76
CA ARG A 37 21.46 -16.45 15.42
C ARG A 37 20.09 -16.98 14.96
N VAL A 38 20.09 -18.06 14.17
CA VAL A 38 18.89 -18.80 13.74
C VAL A 38 18.25 -19.50 14.93
N ARG A 39 19.02 -20.21 15.76
CA ARG A 39 18.52 -20.85 16.98
C ARG A 39 17.87 -19.83 17.93
N ARG A 40 18.45 -18.64 18.09
CA ARG A 40 17.82 -17.54 18.86
C ARG A 40 16.52 -17.00 18.24
N MET A 41 16.31 -17.11 16.92
CA MET A 41 14.99 -16.83 16.34
C MET A 41 13.94 -17.84 16.83
N PHE A 42 14.33 -19.11 17.03
CA PHE A 42 13.45 -20.19 17.46
C PHE A 42 13.34 -20.39 18.98
N THR A 43 14.30 -19.93 19.78
CA THR A 43 14.30 -20.15 21.24
C THR A 43 14.13 -18.88 22.07
N GLY A 44 14.14 -17.69 21.44
CA GLY A 44 14.13 -16.40 22.14
C GLY A 44 15.50 -16.02 22.72
N ALA A 45 15.58 -14.82 23.29
CA ALA A 45 16.78 -14.42 24.02
C ALA A 45 16.80 -15.13 25.39
N PRO A 46 17.98 -15.49 25.94
CA PRO A 46 18.08 -16.18 27.24
C PRO A 46 17.45 -15.41 28.40
N GLU A 47 17.31 -14.10 28.23
CA GLU A 47 16.82 -13.13 29.22
C GLU A 47 15.29 -12.96 29.16
N ASP A 48 14.65 -13.57 28.16
CA ASP A 48 13.20 -13.50 27.99
C ASP A 48 12.47 -14.42 28.97
N PRO A 49 11.28 -14.04 29.45
CA PRO A 49 10.41 -14.96 30.17
C PRO A 49 10.15 -16.21 29.33
N ARG A 50 10.16 -17.39 29.97
CA ARG A 50 9.99 -18.69 29.29
C ARG A 50 8.71 -18.79 28.46
N TRP A 51 7.66 -18.06 28.84
CA TRP A 51 6.37 -18.01 28.13
C TRP A 51 6.38 -17.08 26.91
N ALA A 52 7.32 -16.14 26.81
CA ALA A 52 7.27 -15.06 25.82
C ALA A 52 7.37 -15.57 24.37
N HIS A 53 8.19 -16.60 24.15
CA HIS A 53 8.39 -17.18 22.83
C HIS A 53 7.27 -18.15 22.42
N PRO A 54 6.81 -19.08 23.29
CA PRO A 54 5.56 -19.81 23.07
C PRO A 54 4.36 -18.90 22.80
N ALA A 55 4.22 -17.79 23.54
CA ALA A 55 3.15 -16.82 23.33
C ALA A 55 3.23 -16.17 21.95
N LEU A 56 4.43 -15.82 21.46
CA LEU A 56 4.59 -15.31 20.10
C LEU A 56 4.12 -16.35 19.07
N TRP A 57 4.51 -17.61 19.19
CA TRP A 57 4.02 -18.67 18.27
C TRP A 57 2.52 -18.88 18.37
N ALA A 58 1.97 -18.84 19.59
CA ALA A 58 0.53 -18.90 19.83
C ALA A 58 -0.24 -17.71 19.22
N ILE A 59 0.46 -16.65 18.79
CA ILE A 59 -0.11 -15.53 18.02
C ILE A 59 0.14 -15.74 16.51
N LEU A 60 1.37 -16.06 16.12
CA LEU A 60 1.76 -16.16 14.71
C LEU A 60 1.06 -17.32 14.00
N VAL A 61 0.83 -18.45 14.67
CA VAL A 61 0.11 -19.58 14.07
C VAL A 61 -1.35 -19.22 13.79
N PRO A 62 -2.14 -18.71 14.75
CA PRO A 62 -3.47 -18.18 14.45
C PRO A 62 -3.47 -17.03 13.45
N ALA A 63 -2.51 -16.10 13.51
CA ALA A 63 -2.40 -15.02 12.53
C ALA A 63 -2.25 -15.58 11.11
N THR A 64 -1.36 -16.56 10.93
CA THR A 64 -1.17 -17.25 9.65
C THR A 64 -2.43 -17.96 9.21
N ALA A 65 -3.09 -18.70 10.12
CA ALA A 65 -4.34 -19.40 9.81
C ALA A 65 -5.45 -18.42 9.40
N LEU A 66 -5.62 -17.32 10.13
CA LEU A 66 -6.59 -16.27 9.84
C LEU A 66 -6.31 -15.61 8.49
N TYR A 67 -5.06 -15.22 8.24
CA TYR A 67 -4.66 -14.54 7.01
C TYR A 67 -4.62 -15.47 5.80
N ALA A 68 -4.38 -16.76 5.97
CA ALA A 68 -4.39 -17.75 4.88
C ALA A 68 -5.73 -18.48 4.72
N TRP A 69 -6.74 -18.14 5.53
CA TRP A 69 -8.00 -18.85 5.51
C TRP A 69 -8.72 -18.67 4.17
N ASN A 70 -9.03 -19.78 3.52
CA ASN A 70 -9.89 -19.85 2.33
C ASN A 70 -9.52 -18.83 1.23
N LEU A 71 -8.23 -18.62 0.96
CA LEU A 71 -7.77 -17.62 -0.01
C LEU A 71 -8.30 -17.86 -1.42
N SER A 72 -8.47 -19.13 -1.83
CA SER A 72 -8.92 -19.48 -3.18
C SER A 72 -10.36 -19.04 -3.48
N SER A 73 -11.19 -18.79 -2.46
CA SER A 73 -12.56 -18.31 -2.66
C SER A 73 -12.65 -16.79 -2.75
N ILE A 74 -11.54 -16.07 -2.60
CA ILE A 74 -11.53 -14.61 -2.58
C ILE A 74 -11.31 -14.10 -4.00
N THR A 75 -12.17 -13.20 -4.46
CA THR A 75 -11.96 -12.51 -5.74
C THR A 75 -10.88 -11.45 -5.59
N GLY A 76 -10.86 -10.73 -4.47
CA GLY A 76 -9.94 -9.63 -4.23
C GLY A 76 -10.20 -8.43 -5.14
N ASN A 77 -9.20 -7.56 -5.28
CA ASN A 77 -9.28 -6.39 -6.13
C ASN A 77 -9.01 -6.72 -7.60
N THR A 78 -10.05 -6.67 -8.44
CA THR A 78 -9.97 -7.03 -9.87
C THR A 78 -8.97 -6.18 -10.65
N PHE A 79 -8.77 -4.92 -10.26
CA PHE A 79 -7.84 -4.01 -10.93
C PHE A 79 -6.38 -4.44 -10.76
N TYR A 80 -5.94 -4.74 -9.53
CA TYR A 80 -4.58 -5.25 -9.32
C TYR A 80 -4.43 -6.69 -9.80
N ASN A 81 -5.48 -7.50 -9.70
CA ASN A 81 -5.48 -8.86 -10.24
C ASN A 81 -5.23 -8.86 -11.74
N ALA A 82 -5.91 -7.99 -12.50
CA ALA A 82 -5.70 -7.84 -13.93
C ALA A 82 -4.26 -7.43 -14.24
N ALA A 83 -3.70 -6.47 -13.50
CA ALA A 83 -2.30 -6.06 -13.68
C ALA A 83 -1.31 -7.18 -13.35
N VAL A 84 -1.56 -7.97 -12.31
CA VAL A 84 -0.74 -9.14 -11.96
C VAL A 84 -0.87 -10.22 -13.04
N TYR A 85 -2.08 -10.50 -13.52
CA TYR A 85 -2.35 -11.43 -14.62
C TYR A 85 -1.58 -11.02 -15.88
N SER A 86 -1.76 -9.78 -16.31
CA SER A 86 -1.06 -9.17 -17.45
C SER A 86 0.46 -9.23 -17.26
N GLY A 87 0.90 -8.95 -16.04
CA GLY A 87 2.24 -9.18 -15.58
C GLY A 87 2.71 -10.59 -15.87
N THR A 88 1.95 -11.65 -15.53
CA THR A 88 2.36 -13.04 -15.82
C THR A 88 2.51 -13.35 -17.32
N LYS A 89 1.76 -12.65 -18.19
CA LYS A 89 1.79 -12.85 -19.65
C LYS A 89 2.87 -12.05 -20.37
N SER A 90 3.28 -10.91 -19.82
CA SER A 90 4.24 -9.99 -20.46
C SER A 90 5.23 -9.43 -19.45
N TRP A 91 6.53 -9.59 -19.71
CA TRP A 91 7.58 -8.98 -18.88
C TRP A 91 7.55 -7.46 -18.93
N LYS A 92 7.12 -6.88 -20.06
CA LYS A 92 6.91 -5.43 -20.19
C LYS A 92 5.77 -4.97 -19.26
N ALA A 93 4.62 -5.66 -19.33
CA ALA A 93 3.50 -5.36 -18.44
C ALA A 93 3.88 -5.54 -16.97
N PHE A 94 4.65 -6.59 -16.65
CA PHE A 94 5.17 -6.83 -15.31
C PHE A 94 6.06 -5.69 -14.82
N PHE A 95 7.03 -5.24 -15.63
CA PHE A 95 7.97 -4.20 -15.24
C PHE A 95 7.27 -2.87 -14.97
N PHE A 96 6.35 -2.47 -15.86
CA PHE A 96 5.65 -1.18 -15.74
C PHE A 96 4.40 -1.23 -14.83
N GLY A 97 3.95 -2.40 -14.40
CA GLY A 97 2.67 -2.53 -13.69
C GLY A 97 1.48 -2.21 -14.59
N ALA A 98 1.51 -2.71 -15.83
CA ALA A 98 0.45 -2.48 -16.80
C ALA A 98 -0.82 -3.26 -16.49
N LEU A 99 -1.97 -2.65 -16.75
CA LEU A 99 -3.29 -3.25 -16.54
C LEU A 99 -3.50 -4.46 -17.46
N ASP A 100 -3.07 -4.33 -18.70
CA ASP A 100 -3.20 -5.31 -19.77
C ASP A 100 -1.82 -5.83 -20.25
N SER A 101 -1.80 -6.98 -20.94
CA SER A 101 -0.54 -7.60 -21.39
C SER A 101 0.08 -6.94 -22.62
N GLY A 102 -0.69 -6.17 -23.40
CA GLY A 102 -0.21 -5.28 -24.45
C GLY A 102 0.44 -3.99 -23.93
N SER A 103 0.31 -3.72 -22.63
CA SER A 103 0.89 -2.60 -21.90
C SER A 103 0.43 -1.24 -22.43
N PHE A 104 -0.88 -1.04 -22.61
CA PHE A 104 -1.46 0.23 -23.05
C PHE A 104 -1.47 1.25 -21.91
N ILE A 105 -1.97 0.87 -20.75
CA ILE A 105 -2.06 1.75 -19.57
C ILE A 105 -1.47 1.07 -18.33
N THR A 106 -0.83 1.84 -17.47
CA THR A 106 -0.33 1.39 -16.16
C THR A 106 -1.38 1.58 -15.08
N VAL A 107 -1.33 0.75 -14.03
CA VAL A 107 -2.15 1.04 -12.85
C VAL A 107 -1.70 2.33 -12.17
N ASP A 108 -2.56 2.88 -11.32
CA ASP A 108 -2.38 4.16 -10.63
C ASP A 108 -1.29 4.17 -9.53
N LYS A 109 -0.49 3.09 -9.42
CA LYS A 109 0.48 2.88 -8.35
C LYS A 109 1.82 2.39 -8.89
N PRO A 110 2.93 2.71 -8.20
CA PRO A 110 4.22 2.18 -8.59
C PRO A 110 4.26 0.65 -8.38
N PRO A 111 5.05 -0.07 -9.17
CA PRO A 111 4.77 -1.48 -9.45
C PRO A 111 5.33 -2.45 -8.40
N PHE A 112 5.97 -1.99 -7.31
CA PHE A 112 6.70 -2.91 -6.41
C PHE A 112 5.80 -3.99 -5.80
N ALA A 113 4.58 -3.63 -5.36
CA ALA A 113 3.63 -4.62 -4.86
C ALA A 113 3.23 -5.64 -5.92
N LEU A 114 3.00 -5.17 -7.14
CA LEU A 114 2.64 -6.00 -8.29
C LEU A 114 3.78 -6.91 -8.69
N TRP A 115 5.04 -6.47 -8.55
CA TRP A 115 6.20 -7.31 -8.79
C TRP A 115 6.23 -8.48 -7.82
N VAL A 116 6.01 -8.23 -6.54
CA VAL A 116 5.98 -9.28 -5.52
C VAL A 116 4.86 -10.30 -5.79
N MET A 117 3.64 -9.82 -6.04
CA MET A 117 2.50 -10.70 -6.36
C MET A 117 2.71 -11.43 -7.70
N GLY A 118 3.19 -10.73 -8.72
CA GLY A 118 3.42 -11.26 -10.07
C GLY A 118 4.55 -12.26 -10.16
N LEU A 119 5.61 -12.12 -9.34
CA LEU A 119 6.63 -13.17 -9.21
C LEU A 119 6.04 -14.42 -8.58
N SER A 120 5.25 -14.28 -7.51
CA SER A 120 4.56 -15.41 -6.90
C SER A 120 3.63 -16.12 -7.88
N ALA A 121 2.81 -15.35 -8.62
CA ALA A 121 1.92 -15.88 -9.64
C ALA A 121 2.67 -16.52 -10.84
N ARG A 122 3.88 -16.07 -11.16
CA ARG A 122 4.72 -16.74 -12.17
C ARG A 122 5.29 -18.06 -11.69
N VAL A 123 5.68 -18.15 -10.42
CA VAL A 123 6.27 -19.35 -9.84
C VAL A 123 5.22 -20.43 -9.59
N PHE A 124 4.06 -20.06 -9.05
CA PHE A 124 3.01 -20.99 -8.61
C PHE A 124 1.80 -21.06 -9.56
N GLY A 125 1.83 -20.31 -10.67
CA GLY A 125 0.68 -20.11 -11.55
C GLY A 125 -0.22 -18.98 -11.09
N TYR A 126 -0.99 -18.41 -12.02
CA TYR A 126 -1.93 -17.35 -11.70
C TYR A 126 -3.14 -17.89 -10.93
N GLY A 127 -3.44 -17.26 -9.80
CA GLY A 127 -4.59 -17.56 -8.95
C GLY A 127 -4.55 -16.76 -7.67
N THR A 128 -5.67 -16.69 -6.96
CA THR A 128 -5.81 -15.79 -5.80
C THR A 128 -4.83 -16.14 -4.67
N TRP A 129 -4.74 -17.41 -4.28
CA TRP A 129 -3.87 -17.79 -3.16
C TRP A 129 -2.39 -17.59 -3.49
N GLN A 130 -1.99 -17.74 -4.76
CA GLN A 130 -0.63 -17.49 -5.22
C GLN A 130 -0.27 -16.01 -5.10
N MET A 131 -1.17 -15.11 -5.48
CA MET A 131 -0.96 -13.66 -5.33
C MET A 131 -0.94 -13.24 -3.85
N MET A 132 -1.80 -13.84 -3.03
CA MET A 132 -1.94 -13.51 -1.61
C MET A 132 -0.87 -14.15 -0.72
N LEU A 133 -0.21 -15.22 -1.16
CA LEU A 133 0.85 -15.88 -0.39
C LEU A 133 1.93 -14.90 0.12
N PRO A 134 2.53 -14.04 -0.72
CA PRO A 134 3.45 -13.02 -0.23
C PRO A 134 2.79 -11.98 0.68
N MET A 135 1.50 -11.65 0.48
CA MET A 135 0.76 -10.72 1.35
C MET A 135 0.61 -11.29 2.76
N VAL A 136 0.23 -12.56 2.86
CA VAL A 136 0.15 -13.29 4.13
C VAL A 136 1.52 -13.33 4.81
N ALA A 137 2.59 -13.62 4.05
CA ALA A 137 3.94 -13.67 4.60
C ALA A 137 4.39 -12.34 5.19
N VAL A 138 4.16 -11.20 4.51
CA VAL A 138 4.50 -9.87 5.04
C VAL A 138 3.55 -9.42 6.16
N GLY A 139 2.29 -9.86 6.15
CA GLY A 139 1.33 -9.62 7.23
C GLY A 139 1.75 -10.31 8.54
N VAL A 140 2.04 -11.62 8.49
CA VAL A 140 2.58 -12.37 9.63
C VAL A 140 3.95 -11.82 10.05
N GLY A 141 4.79 -11.48 9.06
CA GLY A 141 6.07 -10.82 9.28
C GLY A 141 5.95 -9.49 10.02
N SER A 142 4.90 -8.71 9.74
CA SER A 142 4.60 -7.45 10.42
C SER A 142 4.23 -7.67 11.89
N VAL A 143 3.41 -8.69 12.19
CA VAL A 143 3.09 -9.09 13.57
C VAL A 143 4.35 -9.47 14.34
N ALA A 144 5.20 -10.32 13.75
CA ALA A 144 6.45 -10.73 14.36
C ALA A 144 7.42 -9.55 14.57
N LEU A 145 7.53 -8.65 13.59
CA LEU A 145 8.41 -7.50 13.65
C LEU A 145 7.94 -6.48 14.70
N LEU A 146 6.63 -6.20 14.75
CA LEU A 146 6.04 -5.32 15.75
C LEU A 146 6.24 -5.86 17.17
N TYR A 147 5.99 -7.16 17.39
CA TYR A 147 6.31 -7.83 18.65
C TYR A 147 7.75 -7.56 19.08
N ARG A 148 8.71 -7.77 18.17
CA ARG A 148 10.14 -7.61 18.46
C ARG A 148 10.52 -6.16 18.73
N MET A 149 9.93 -5.21 18.00
CA MET A 149 10.17 -3.78 18.22
C MET A 149 9.70 -3.36 19.61
N VAL A 150 8.46 -3.68 19.96
CA VAL A 150 7.85 -3.26 21.24
C VAL A 150 8.49 -4.00 22.41
N LYS A 151 8.68 -5.31 22.31
CA LYS A 151 9.31 -6.12 23.37
C LYS A 151 10.67 -5.60 23.77
N ARG A 152 11.46 -5.12 22.81
CA ARG A 152 12.84 -4.72 23.05
C ARG A 152 12.95 -3.51 23.98
N ASP A 153 11.94 -2.63 23.99
CA ASP A 153 11.97 -1.38 24.74
C ASP A 153 10.98 -1.38 25.92
N PHE A 154 9.89 -2.15 25.84
CA PHE A 154 8.81 -2.18 26.83
C PHE A 154 8.56 -3.57 27.46
N GLY A 155 9.36 -4.58 27.10
CA GLY A 155 9.28 -5.93 27.67
C GLY A 155 8.26 -6.86 26.99
N ALA A 156 8.32 -8.14 27.36
CA ALA A 156 7.59 -9.21 26.68
C ALA A 156 6.06 -9.08 26.72
N VAL A 157 5.50 -8.52 27.80
CA VAL A 157 4.05 -8.31 27.94
C VAL A 157 3.57 -7.29 26.91
N ALA A 158 4.20 -6.12 26.85
CA ALA A 158 3.84 -5.08 25.88
C ALA A 158 4.00 -5.56 24.43
N GLY A 159 5.07 -6.32 24.15
CA GLY A 159 5.27 -6.94 22.83
C GLY A 159 4.14 -7.90 22.44
N THR A 160 3.72 -8.75 23.38
CA THR A 160 2.61 -9.70 23.17
C THR A 160 1.29 -8.97 22.91
N ILE A 161 1.00 -7.92 23.69
CA ILE A 161 -0.21 -7.09 23.50
C ILE A 161 -0.20 -6.43 22.12
N ALA A 162 0.92 -5.82 21.72
CA ALA A 162 1.03 -5.17 20.42
C ALA A 162 0.84 -6.15 19.25
N ALA A 163 1.40 -7.36 19.37
CA ALA A 163 1.24 -8.42 18.39
C ALA A 163 -0.21 -8.92 18.28
N LEU A 164 -0.87 -9.15 19.43
CA LEU A 164 -2.29 -9.51 19.49
C LEU A 164 -3.17 -8.42 18.88
N ALA A 165 -2.93 -7.16 19.24
CA ALA A 165 -3.68 -6.03 18.73
C ALA A 165 -3.62 -5.97 17.20
N LEU A 166 -2.41 -6.04 16.61
CA LEU A 166 -2.28 -6.05 15.15
C LEU A 166 -2.94 -7.28 14.51
N THR A 167 -2.78 -8.46 15.12
CA THR A 167 -3.34 -9.72 14.62
C THR A 167 -4.86 -9.70 14.55
N LEU A 168 -5.50 -9.19 15.61
CA LEU A 168 -6.94 -9.22 15.81
C LEU A 168 -7.66 -7.98 15.26
N THR A 169 -6.91 -6.99 14.77
CA THR A 169 -7.51 -5.80 14.15
C THR A 169 -8.23 -6.21 12.85
N PRO A 170 -9.56 -6.03 12.73
CA PRO A 170 -10.33 -6.55 11.59
C PRO A 170 -9.83 -6.05 10.23
N ILE A 171 -9.44 -4.78 10.13
CA ILE A 171 -8.91 -4.23 8.87
C ILE A 171 -7.57 -4.87 8.47
N THR A 172 -6.72 -5.26 9.44
CA THR A 172 -5.48 -5.99 9.14
C THR A 172 -5.78 -7.35 8.55
N VAL A 173 -6.76 -8.07 9.10
CA VAL A 173 -7.20 -9.37 8.56
C VAL A 173 -7.77 -9.20 7.15
N ALA A 174 -8.66 -8.22 6.95
CA ALA A 174 -9.29 -7.97 5.66
C ALA A 174 -8.26 -7.58 4.58
N ILE A 175 -7.38 -6.63 4.87
CA ILE A 175 -6.43 -6.11 3.88
C ILE A 175 -5.32 -7.11 3.54
N THR A 176 -4.91 -7.95 4.50
CA THR A 176 -3.91 -9.01 4.26
C THR A 176 -4.47 -10.16 3.43
N ARG A 177 -5.81 -10.31 3.43
CA ARG A 177 -6.58 -11.26 2.63
C ARG A 177 -7.14 -10.65 1.35
N ASP A 178 -6.61 -9.50 0.92
CA ASP A 178 -6.95 -8.85 -0.34
C ASP A 178 -5.69 -8.69 -1.19
N THR A 179 -5.83 -8.47 -2.50
CA THR A 179 -4.73 -8.22 -3.44
C THR A 179 -4.32 -6.75 -3.48
N ASN A 180 -4.63 -6.02 -2.41
CA ASN A 180 -4.19 -4.65 -2.22
C ASN A 180 -2.70 -4.59 -1.84
N PRO A 181 -2.00 -3.50 -2.21
CA PRO A 181 -0.56 -3.33 -1.93
C PRO A 181 -0.22 -3.02 -0.45
N ASP A 182 -1.21 -2.73 0.38
CA ASP A 182 -1.06 -2.25 1.76
C ASP A 182 -0.27 -3.18 2.71
N PRO A 183 -0.41 -4.52 2.68
CA PRO A 183 0.37 -5.39 3.56
C PRO A 183 1.88 -5.25 3.35
N ILE A 184 2.33 -5.09 2.11
CA ILE A 184 3.74 -4.81 1.78
C ILE A 184 4.15 -3.45 2.33
N LEU A 185 3.33 -2.43 2.14
CA LEU A 185 3.60 -1.08 2.61
C LEU A 185 3.84 -1.07 4.12
N VAL A 186 2.92 -1.65 4.89
CA VAL A 186 3.00 -1.71 6.37
C VAL A 186 4.27 -2.45 6.81
N PHE A 187 4.58 -3.58 6.19
CA PHE A 187 5.78 -4.35 6.51
C PHE A 187 7.07 -3.56 6.27
N LEU A 188 7.17 -2.88 5.12
CA LEU A 188 8.32 -2.04 4.78
C LEU A 188 8.45 -0.83 5.69
N MET A 189 7.33 -0.21 6.08
CA MET A 189 7.33 0.87 7.08
C MET A 189 7.83 0.40 8.45
N LEU A 190 7.39 -0.79 8.90
CA LEU A 190 7.89 -1.39 10.14
C LEU A 190 9.39 -1.71 10.06
N LEU A 191 9.87 -2.24 8.92
CA LEU A 191 11.29 -2.47 8.69
C LEU A 191 12.08 -1.16 8.73
N GLY A 192 11.57 -0.12 8.06
CA GLY A 192 12.15 1.22 8.05
C GLY A 192 12.27 1.79 9.47
N ALA A 193 11.19 1.71 10.24
CA ALA A 193 11.15 2.15 11.63
C ALA A 193 12.10 1.34 12.53
N ALA A 194 12.14 0.02 12.38
CA ALA A 194 13.04 -0.84 13.15
C ALA A 194 14.52 -0.53 12.86
N ALA A 195 14.85 -0.30 11.59
CA ALA A 195 16.20 0.05 11.16
C ALA A 195 16.62 1.46 11.64
N LEU A 196 15.70 2.42 11.60
CA LEU A 196 15.90 3.77 12.14
C LEU A 196 16.14 3.73 13.65
N MET A 197 15.29 3.04 14.40
CA MET A 197 15.46 2.88 15.85
C MET A 197 16.80 2.20 16.17
N LYS A 198 17.22 1.22 15.36
CA LYS A 198 18.55 0.60 15.50
C LYS A 198 19.68 1.60 15.22
N ALA A 199 19.54 2.47 14.22
CA ALA A 199 20.51 3.52 13.92
C ALA A 199 20.69 4.47 15.11
N VAL A 200 19.57 4.99 15.64
CA VAL A 200 19.55 5.93 16.77
C VAL A 200 20.23 5.34 18.01
N ARG A 201 19.98 4.05 18.29
CA ARG A 201 20.54 3.38 19.49
C ARG A 201 22.01 3.04 19.36
N THR A 202 22.44 2.65 18.16
CA THR A 202 23.82 2.20 17.92
C THR A 202 24.74 3.33 17.47
N GLY A 203 24.19 4.49 17.08
CA GLY A 203 24.93 5.59 16.47
C GLY A 203 25.52 5.25 15.09
N ARG A 204 25.11 4.13 14.46
CA ARG A 204 25.68 3.64 13.20
C ARG A 204 24.85 4.13 12.01
N ALA A 205 25.54 4.51 10.92
CA ALA A 205 24.91 4.98 9.69
C ALA A 205 24.25 3.86 8.87
N MET A 206 24.79 2.64 8.89
CA MET A 206 24.25 1.56 8.03
C MET A 206 22.78 1.20 8.29
N PRO A 207 22.30 1.05 9.54
CA PRO A 207 20.87 0.88 9.80
C PRO A 207 20.01 2.06 9.32
N LEU A 208 20.56 3.28 9.28
CA LEU A 208 19.86 4.44 8.71
C LEU A 208 19.73 4.31 7.18
N VAL A 209 20.77 3.85 6.49
CA VAL A 209 20.71 3.55 5.05
C VAL A 209 19.63 2.50 4.77
N TRP A 210 19.61 1.40 5.54
CA TRP A 210 18.57 0.37 5.40
C TRP A 210 17.16 0.88 5.72
N SER A 211 17.04 1.86 6.63
CA SER A 211 15.78 2.55 6.86
C SER A 211 15.32 3.29 5.60
N GLY A 212 16.21 4.10 4.99
CA GLY A 212 15.93 4.80 3.75
C GLY A 212 15.56 3.86 2.59
N VAL A 213 16.26 2.72 2.45
CA VAL A 213 15.95 1.70 1.44
C VAL A 213 14.55 1.12 1.66
N ALA A 214 14.19 0.74 2.89
CA ALA A 214 12.87 0.18 3.19
C ALA A 214 11.76 1.21 2.92
N ILE A 215 11.96 2.47 3.31
CA ILE A 215 11.00 3.57 3.04
C ILE A 215 10.92 3.88 1.54
N GLY A 216 12.03 3.79 0.79
CA GLY A 216 12.02 3.94 -0.67
C GLY A 216 11.20 2.85 -1.37
N PHE A 217 11.31 1.60 -0.93
CA PHE A 217 10.43 0.54 -1.42
C PHE A 217 8.97 0.72 -0.98
N ALA A 218 8.73 1.23 0.24
CA ALA A 218 7.39 1.56 0.71
C ALA A 218 6.75 2.65 -0.18
N PHE A 219 7.51 3.68 -0.55
CA PHE A 219 7.11 4.68 -1.52
C PHE A 219 6.81 4.06 -2.89
N ASN A 220 7.64 3.13 -3.37
CA ASN A 220 7.42 2.38 -4.61
C ASN A 220 6.28 1.33 -4.49
N THR A 221 5.65 1.19 -3.33
CA THR A 221 4.47 0.33 -3.13
C THR A 221 3.19 1.16 -3.25
N LYS A 222 3.16 2.36 -2.65
CA LYS A 222 1.93 3.17 -2.55
C LYS A 222 2.17 4.68 -2.37
N MET A 223 3.12 5.25 -3.13
CA MET A 223 3.42 6.70 -3.28
C MET A 223 3.32 7.55 -1.99
N MET A 224 2.84 8.78 -2.16
CA MET A 224 2.64 9.85 -1.18
C MET A 224 1.31 9.69 -0.42
N GLN A 225 0.87 8.48 -0.09
CA GLN A 225 -0.42 8.31 0.60
C GLN A 225 -0.45 9.03 1.97
N ALA A 226 0.72 9.29 2.57
CA ALA A 226 0.87 10.15 3.75
C ALA A 226 0.58 11.65 3.50
N TYR A 227 0.63 12.11 2.24
CA TYR A 227 0.38 13.49 1.83
C TYR A 227 -1.02 13.69 1.24
N VAL A 228 -1.77 12.61 0.98
CA VAL A 228 -3.20 12.67 0.59
C VAL A 228 -4.07 12.92 1.83
N LEU A 229 -3.66 13.85 2.69
CA LEU A 229 -4.61 14.55 3.54
C LEU A 229 -5.37 15.50 2.63
N GLN A 230 -6.39 14.96 1.95
CA GLN A 230 -7.39 15.80 1.32
C GLN A 230 -7.87 16.76 2.41
N ARG A 231 -7.72 18.06 2.18
CA ARG A 231 -8.16 19.08 3.13
C ARG A 231 -9.67 18.91 3.31
N VAL A 232 -10.07 18.26 4.39
CA VAL A 232 -11.41 18.38 4.96
C VAL A 232 -11.48 19.78 5.56
N SER A 233 -11.57 20.80 4.72
CA SER A 233 -11.82 22.19 5.11
C SER A 233 -13.30 22.44 4.88
N GLY A 234 -14.09 22.62 5.95
CA GLY A 234 -15.46 23.12 5.84
C GLY A 234 -16.56 22.41 6.64
N SER A 235 -16.32 21.28 7.31
CA SER A 235 -17.40 20.53 8.01
C SER A 235 -17.63 20.91 9.48
N GLY A 236 -16.86 21.84 10.03
CA GLY A 236 -17.28 22.62 11.19
C GLY A 236 -17.27 22.02 12.61
N THR A 237 -17.08 20.72 12.90
CA THR A 237 -17.41 20.30 14.29
C THR A 237 -16.52 19.30 15.04
N LEU A 238 -15.54 18.63 14.43
CA LEU A 238 -14.56 17.80 15.19
C LEU A 238 -13.19 17.68 14.51
N TYR A 239 -13.18 17.63 13.18
CA TYR A 239 -11.98 17.42 12.37
C TYR A 239 -11.08 18.67 12.30
N THR A 240 -11.67 19.87 12.24
CA THR A 240 -10.93 21.12 12.37
C THR A 240 -10.22 21.19 13.73
N VAL A 241 -10.89 20.75 14.79
CA VAL A 241 -10.30 20.68 16.14
C VAL A 241 -9.16 19.67 16.16
N ALA A 242 -9.35 18.45 15.63
CA ALA A 242 -8.29 17.44 15.54
C ALA A 242 -7.08 17.90 14.72
N GLN A 243 -7.29 18.62 13.61
CA GLN A 243 -6.23 19.21 12.78
C GLN A 243 -5.47 20.31 13.52
N VAL A 244 -6.18 21.24 14.18
CA VAL A 244 -5.57 22.30 14.97
C VAL A 244 -4.80 21.71 16.16
N VAL A 245 -5.37 20.74 16.88
CA VAL A 245 -4.71 20.03 17.97
C VAL A 245 -3.46 19.31 17.46
N ALA A 246 -3.54 18.59 16.34
CA ALA A 246 -2.38 17.92 15.76
C ALA A 246 -1.28 18.91 15.32
N GLY A 247 -1.66 20.03 14.69
CA GLY A 247 -0.73 21.07 14.26
C GLY A 247 -0.05 21.79 15.43
N VAL A 248 -0.83 22.23 16.42
CA VAL A 248 -0.32 22.91 17.62
C VAL A 248 0.52 21.95 18.46
N ALA A 249 0.02 20.75 18.76
CA ALA A 249 0.77 19.76 19.52
C ALA A 249 2.03 19.32 18.77
N GLY A 250 1.98 19.21 17.44
CA GLY A 250 3.14 18.92 16.59
C GLY A 250 4.21 20.02 16.64
N ALA A 251 3.81 21.29 16.54
CA ALA A 251 4.73 22.42 16.67
C ALA A 251 5.36 22.48 18.08
N VAL A 252 4.54 22.33 19.13
CA VAL A 252 5.00 22.28 20.53
C VAL A 252 5.94 21.10 20.75
N ALA A 253 5.66 19.94 20.16
CA ALA A 253 6.51 18.76 20.24
C ALA A 253 7.88 19.02 19.60
N VAL A 254 7.92 19.53 18.37
CA VAL A 254 9.18 19.79 17.66
C VAL A 254 10.03 20.83 18.41
N ILE A 255 9.43 21.97 18.75
CA ILE A 255 10.13 23.05 19.48
C ILE A 255 10.57 22.55 20.85
N GLY A 256 9.69 21.89 21.60
CA GLY A 256 9.98 21.38 22.94
C GLY A 256 11.04 20.28 22.95
N LEU A 257 11.08 19.40 21.94
CA LEU A 257 12.13 18.39 21.78
C LEU A 257 13.47 19.03 21.44
N LEU A 258 13.51 20.01 20.53
CA LEU A 258 14.73 20.74 20.16
C LEU A 258 15.28 21.54 21.34
N VAL A 259 14.47 22.41 21.93
CA VAL A 259 14.84 23.24 23.09
C VAL A 259 15.18 22.37 24.29
N GLY A 260 14.37 21.36 24.59
CA GLY A 260 14.61 20.43 25.69
C GLY A 260 15.91 19.64 25.53
N ARG A 261 16.27 19.27 24.30
CA ARG A 261 17.54 18.59 23.99
C ARG A 261 18.73 19.52 24.10
N PHE A 262 18.68 20.72 23.50
CA PHE A 262 19.78 21.68 23.53
C PHE A 262 20.02 22.25 24.94
N MET A 263 18.96 22.59 25.67
CA MET A 263 19.03 23.11 27.05
C MET A 263 19.15 22.00 28.11
N ARG A 264 19.22 20.72 27.71
CA ARG A 264 19.29 19.54 28.60
C ARG A 264 18.16 19.46 29.64
N ARG A 265 16.97 19.99 29.35
CA ARG A 265 15.82 20.00 30.27
C ARG A 265 14.94 18.76 30.06
N ARG A 266 15.19 17.71 30.86
CA ARG A 266 14.46 16.42 30.78
C ARG A 266 12.94 16.54 30.90
N LYS A 267 12.42 17.45 31.75
CA LYS A 267 10.97 17.68 31.89
C LYS A 267 10.33 18.21 30.60
N LEU A 268 11.02 19.12 29.89
CA LEU A 268 10.56 19.65 28.60
C LEU A 268 10.55 18.56 27.54
N VAL A 269 11.58 17.71 27.50
CA VAL A 269 11.60 16.56 26.59
C VAL A 269 10.44 15.60 26.87
N GLY A 270 10.13 15.34 28.15
CA GLY A 270 8.98 14.51 28.54
C GLY A 270 7.63 15.09 28.08
N LEU A 271 7.38 16.37 28.39
CA LEU A 271 6.17 17.09 27.95
C LEU A 271 6.04 17.14 26.42
N ALA A 272 7.14 17.42 25.72
CA ALA A 272 7.17 17.47 24.27
C ALA A 272 6.94 16.09 23.63
N SER A 273 7.38 15.01 24.29
CA SER A 273 7.10 13.64 23.84
C SER A 273 5.62 13.29 23.99
N ILE A 274 4.95 13.73 25.07
CA ILE A 274 3.50 13.57 25.23
C ILE A 274 2.75 14.36 24.15
N ALA A 275 3.16 15.61 23.89
CA ALA A 275 2.58 16.41 22.81
C ALA A 275 2.78 15.74 21.44
N ALA A 276 3.93 15.11 21.19
CA ALA A 276 4.20 14.36 19.96
C ALA A 276 3.25 13.18 19.81
N VAL A 277 3.01 12.41 20.88
CA VAL A 277 2.07 11.29 20.87
C VAL A 277 0.64 11.77 20.58
N VAL A 278 0.19 12.86 21.22
CA VAL A 278 -1.13 13.44 20.95
C VAL A 278 -1.23 13.90 19.49
N ALA A 279 -0.21 14.57 18.98
CA ALA A 279 -0.19 15.04 17.59
C ALA A 279 -0.28 13.88 16.58
N LEU A 280 0.45 12.79 16.84
CA LEU A 280 0.48 11.60 15.98
C LEU A 280 -0.81 10.79 16.05
N LEU A 281 -1.50 10.77 17.19
CA LEU A 281 -2.71 9.96 17.39
C LEU A 281 -4.02 10.71 17.12
N ALA A 282 -4.05 12.04 17.23
CA ALA A 282 -5.27 12.83 17.07
C ALA A 282 -5.91 12.64 15.68
N GLY A 283 -5.10 12.65 14.61
CA GLY A 283 -5.57 12.43 13.24
C GLY A 283 -6.18 11.03 13.04
N PRO A 284 -5.41 9.94 13.24
CA PRO A 284 -5.93 8.58 13.13
C PRO A 284 -7.15 8.31 14.02
N ALA A 285 -7.17 8.83 15.26
CA ALA A 285 -8.30 8.67 16.16
C ALA A 285 -9.56 9.35 15.63
N ALA A 286 -9.46 10.60 15.17
CA ALA A 286 -10.59 11.32 14.59
C ALA A 286 -11.15 10.62 13.34
N TYR A 287 -10.28 10.10 12.47
CA TYR A 287 -10.68 9.35 11.27
C TYR A 287 -11.31 7.99 11.63
N SER A 288 -10.82 7.33 12.67
CA SER A 288 -11.40 6.07 13.16
C SER A 288 -12.80 6.28 13.74
N VAL A 289 -13.01 7.36 14.49
CA VAL A 289 -14.34 7.77 14.98
C VAL A 289 -15.26 8.11 13.81
N SER A 290 -14.77 8.81 12.78
CA SER A 290 -15.55 9.05 11.55
C SER A 290 -16.04 7.74 10.97
N ALA A 291 -15.12 6.82 10.67
CA ALA A 291 -15.45 5.55 10.03
C ALA A 291 -16.44 4.70 10.88
N ALA A 292 -16.34 4.77 12.21
CA ALA A 292 -17.24 4.05 13.12
C ALA A 292 -18.65 4.69 13.22
N THR A 293 -18.77 5.98 12.94
CA THR A 293 -20.02 6.74 13.15
C THR A 293 -20.73 7.13 11.86
N THR A 294 -20.04 7.13 10.72
CA THR A 294 -20.63 7.35 9.39
C THR A 294 -20.96 6.01 8.73
N ALA A 295 -22.25 5.70 8.59
CA ALA A 295 -22.79 4.43 8.10
C ALA A 295 -22.57 4.13 6.59
N SER A 296 -21.53 4.70 5.97
CA SER A 296 -21.31 4.65 4.51
C SER A 296 -19.90 4.20 4.15
N ALA A 297 -19.36 3.22 4.87
CA ALA A 297 -18.11 2.56 4.47
C ALA A 297 -18.40 1.61 3.30
N ASN A 298 -18.39 2.12 2.07
CA ASN A 298 -18.38 1.29 0.87
C ASN A 298 -17.05 0.52 0.81
N GLY A 299 -17.12 -0.81 0.90
CA GLY A 299 -15.94 -1.70 0.95
C GLY A 299 -15.09 -1.71 -0.32
N THR A 300 -15.58 -1.14 -1.42
CA THR A 300 -14.89 -1.03 -2.71
C THR A 300 -14.07 0.26 -2.84
N SER A 301 -14.28 1.25 -1.97
CA SER A 301 -13.51 2.50 -1.91
C SER A 301 -13.66 3.14 -0.52
N PRO A 302 -12.97 2.61 0.52
CA PRO A 302 -13.05 3.19 1.85
C PRO A 302 -12.38 4.57 1.84
N THR A 303 -13.18 5.62 1.76
CA THR A 303 -12.71 6.98 2.06
C THR A 303 -12.55 7.09 3.57
N ALA A 304 -11.32 7.26 4.04
CA ALA A 304 -11.08 7.55 5.44
C ALA A 304 -11.50 9.01 5.71
N GLY A 305 -12.31 9.25 6.74
CA GLY A 305 -12.75 10.58 7.15
C GLY A 305 -14.19 10.93 6.73
N PRO A 306 -14.70 12.12 7.13
CA PRO A 306 -16.08 12.50 6.91
C PRO A 306 -16.37 12.78 5.43
N ASN A 307 -17.54 12.34 4.96
CA ASN A 307 -18.01 12.62 3.60
C ASN A 307 -18.24 14.13 3.43
N THR A 308 -17.38 14.81 2.67
CA THR A 308 -17.49 16.26 2.38
C THR A 308 -18.33 16.57 1.14
N GLY A 309 -19.01 15.56 0.56
CA GLY A 309 -19.82 15.69 -0.66
C GLY A 309 -19.05 16.11 -1.92
N SER A 310 -17.73 16.31 -1.83
CA SER A 310 -16.88 16.92 -2.86
C SER A 310 -15.69 16.04 -3.27
N GLY A 311 -15.62 14.81 -2.75
CA GLY A 311 -14.65 13.79 -3.15
C GLY A 311 -15.35 12.55 -3.72
N MET A 312 -14.58 11.69 -4.38
CA MET A 312 -15.00 10.47 -5.11
C MET A 312 -15.86 9.44 -4.31
N GLY A 313 -16.16 9.69 -3.03
CA GLY A 313 -17.03 8.88 -2.16
C GLY A 313 -18.21 9.64 -1.53
N GLY A 314 -18.46 10.88 -1.95
CA GLY A 314 -19.51 11.75 -1.41
C GLY A 314 -20.88 11.48 -2.02
N GLY A 315 -21.46 10.31 -1.79
CA GLY A 315 -22.83 10.01 -2.19
C GLY A 315 -23.37 8.81 -1.44
N GLY A 316 -24.40 9.02 -0.62
CA GLY A 316 -25.17 7.95 0.00
C GLY A 316 -25.92 7.17 -1.07
N GLY A 317 -25.21 6.27 -1.77
CA GLY A 317 -25.77 5.27 -2.66
C GLY A 317 -25.69 3.92 -1.99
N THR A 318 -26.85 3.29 -1.80
CA THR A 318 -27.01 1.88 -1.46
C THR A 318 -26.05 1.01 -2.27
N GLY A 319 -25.40 0.05 -1.60
CA GLY A 319 -24.40 -0.86 -2.16
C GLY A 319 -24.79 -1.47 -3.50
N GLY A 320 -24.32 -0.84 -4.57
CA GLY A 320 -24.21 -1.39 -5.92
C GLY A 320 -22.78 -1.14 -6.37
N GLY A 321 -22.10 -2.17 -6.85
CA GLY A 321 -20.76 -2.03 -7.43
C GLY A 321 -20.75 -0.86 -8.40
N MET A 322 -19.78 0.05 -8.23
CA MET A 322 -19.59 1.18 -9.12
C MET A 322 -19.00 0.65 -10.44
N GLY A 323 -19.89 0.03 -11.22
CA GLY A 323 -19.70 -0.54 -12.55
C GLY A 323 -20.92 -0.21 -13.43
N GLY A 324 -21.44 1.01 -13.28
CA GLY A 324 -22.60 1.52 -14.02
C GLY A 324 -22.22 2.13 -15.37
N GLY A 325 -21.54 1.36 -16.22
CA GLY A 325 -21.24 1.67 -17.61
C GLY A 325 -21.09 0.37 -18.39
N SER A 326 -21.99 0.12 -19.35
CA SER A 326 -22.11 -1.04 -20.25
C SER A 326 -21.55 -2.36 -19.71
N GLN A 327 -22.42 -3.19 -19.11
CA GLN A 327 -22.04 -4.56 -18.72
C GLN A 327 -21.68 -5.37 -19.96
N VAL A 328 -20.38 -5.51 -20.21
CA VAL A 328 -19.86 -6.51 -21.13
C VAL A 328 -20.14 -7.88 -20.51
N SER A 329 -21.14 -8.59 -21.05
CA SER A 329 -21.57 -9.88 -20.54
C SER A 329 -20.61 -11.01 -20.92
N SER A 330 -20.68 -12.15 -20.23
CA SER A 330 -19.88 -13.33 -20.55
C SER A 330 -20.14 -13.85 -21.97
N GLU A 331 -21.37 -13.71 -22.46
CA GLU A 331 -21.75 -14.04 -23.84
C GLU A 331 -21.06 -13.08 -24.82
N MET A 332 -21.04 -11.78 -24.52
CA MET A 332 -20.33 -10.79 -25.32
C MET A 332 -18.82 -11.05 -25.36
N ILE A 333 -18.20 -11.43 -24.24
CA ILE A 333 -16.78 -11.82 -24.20
C ILE A 333 -16.53 -13.05 -25.08
N THR A 334 -17.42 -14.03 -25.03
CA THR A 334 -17.34 -15.23 -25.88
C THR A 334 -17.44 -14.87 -27.35
N TYR A 335 -18.38 -13.99 -27.71
CA TYR A 335 -18.50 -13.43 -29.06
C TYR A 335 -17.21 -12.71 -29.49
N LEU A 336 -16.69 -11.80 -28.67
CA LEU A 336 -15.46 -11.05 -28.97
C LEU A 336 -14.27 -11.98 -29.21
N LYS A 337 -14.09 -13.02 -28.37
CA LYS A 337 -12.99 -13.98 -28.52
C LYS A 337 -13.08 -14.78 -29.81
N LYS A 338 -14.30 -15.13 -30.22
CA LYS A 338 -14.55 -15.87 -31.47
C LYS A 338 -14.26 -15.02 -32.71
N ASN A 339 -14.51 -13.71 -32.62
CA ASN A 339 -14.39 -12.77 -33.74
C ASN A 339 -13.16 -11.83 -33.62
N GLN A 340 -12.19 -12.16 -32.77
CA GLN A 340 -11.01 -11.31 -32.57
C GLN A 340 -10.14 -11.24 -33.84
N ASP A 341 -10.28 -12.19 -34.77
CA ASP A 341 -9.66 -12.17 -36.10
C ASP A 341 -8.13 -11.92 -36.12
N GLY A 342 -7.44 -12.28 -35.02
CA GLY A 342 -6.00 -12.08 -34.86
C GLY A 342 -5.59 -10.70 -34.33
N ALA A 343 -6.54 -9.80 -34.05
CA ALA A 343 -6.27 -8.51 -33.44
C ALA A 343 -5.56 -8.64 -32.10
N THR A 344 -4.66 -7.70 -31.82
CA THR A 344 -3.92 -7.66 -30.54
C THR A 344 -4.86 -7.42 -29.37
N TRP A 345 -5.84 -6.53 -29.56
CA TRP A 345 -6.77 -6.09 -28.52
C TRP A 345 -8.13 -6.72 -28.73
N LEU A 346 -8.68 -7.32 -27.68
CA LEU A 346 -10.00 -7.93 -27.74
C LEU A 346 -11.10 -6.87 -27.96
N VAL A 347 -11.02 -5.80 -27.18
CA VAL A 347 -11.98 -4.68 -27.20
C VAL A 347 -11.37 -3.45 -26.54
N ALA A 348 -11.86 -2.26 -26.87
CA ALA A 348 -11.60 -1.02 -26.15
C ALA A 348 -12.83 -0.58 -25.35
N VAL A 349 -12.62 -0.18 -24.09
CA VAL A 349 -13.69 0.22 -23.17
C VAL A 349 -13.33 1.50 -22.43
N ALA A 350 -14.32 2.17 -21.86
CA ALA A 350 -14.13 3.49 -21.25
C ALA A 350 -13.24 3.48 -20.00
N THR A 351 -13.32 2.46 -19.14
CA THR A 351 -12.69 2.49 -17.80
C THR A 351 -11.83 1.28 -17.48
N ASP A 352 -10.91 1.48 -16.54
CA ASP A 352 -10.03 0.43 -16.03
C ASP A 352 -10.81 -0.71 -15.34
N GLN A 353 -11.91 -0.43 -14.65
CA GLN A 353 -12.68 -1.48 -13.96
C GLN A 353 -13.35 -2.43 -14.96
N THR A 354 -13.91 -1.87 -16.04
CA THR A 354 -14.50 -2.66 -17.12
C THR A 354 -13.41 -3.45 -17.83
N ALA A 355 -12.27 -2.81 -18.15
CA ALA A 355 -11.14 -3.49 -18.78
C ALA A 355 -10.60 -4.64 -17.91
N SER A 356 -10.45 -4.41 -16.59
CA SER A 356 -9.96 -5.40 -15.64
C SER A 356 -10.82 -6.67 -15.63
N SER A 357 -12.14 -6.49 -15.59
CA SER A 357 -13.09 -7.60 -15.54
C SER A 357 -13.01 -8.44 -16.82
N ILE A 358 -12.95 -7.78 -17.98
CA ILE A 358 -12.83 -8.45 -19.28
C ILE A 358 -11.47 -9.16 -19.40
N ILE A 359 -10.35 -8.55 -18.95
CA ILE A 359 -9.02 -9.19 -18.99
C ILE A 359 -9.02 -10.48 -18.18
N LEU A 360 -9.58 -10.45 -16.96
CA LEU A 360 -9.60 -11.60 -16.07
C LEU A 360 -10.47 -12.74 -16.59
N GLU A 361 -11.61 -12.42 -17.21
CA GLU A 361 -12.52 -13.42 -17.75
C GLU A 361 -12.05 -13.96 -19.11
N SER A 362 -11.62 -13.07 -20.02
CA SER A 362 -11.24 -13.44 -21.38
C SER A 362 -9.84 -14.02 -21.46
N GLY A 363 -8.92 -13.57 -20.59
CA GLY A 363 -7.48 -13.79 -20.68
C GLY A 363 -6.78 -12.99 -21.77
N GLN A 364 -7.46 -12.03 -22.41
CA GLN A 364 -6.97 -11.27 -23.56
C GLN A 364 -6.63 -9.81 -23.18
N PRO A 365 -5.77 -9.13 -23.98
CA PRO A 365 -5.50 -7.70 -23.80
C PRO A 365 -6.75 -6.87 -24.10
N VAL A 366 -7.04 -5.89 -23.25
CA VAL A 366 -8.18 -4.96 -23.38
C VAL A 366 -7.67 -3.55 -23.18
N ILE A 367 -8.13 -2.62 -24.01
CA ILE A 367 -7.76 -1.21 -23.91
C ILE A 367 -8.72 -0.51 -22.94
N SER A 368 -8.17 0.17 -21.94
CA SER A 368 -8.89 1.18 -21.15
C SER A 368 -8.60 2.56 -21.74
N MET A 369 -9.65 3.22 -22.24
CA MET A 369 -9.52 4.50 -22.95
C MET A 369 -9.43 5.71 -22.03
N GLY A 370 -10.03 5.63 -20.84
CA GLY A 370 -10.20 6.78 -19.94
C GLY A 370 -9.75 6.55 -18.49
N GLY A 371 -8.96 5.51 -18.23
CA GLY A 371 -8.40 5.24 -16.90
C GLY A 371 -9.45 4.87 -15.85
N TRP A 372 -9.15 5.10 -14.57
CA TRP A 372 -9.97 4.61 -13.45
C TRP A 372 -11.41 5.14 -13.46
N SER A 373 -11.70 6.31 -14.01
CA SER A 373 -13.06 6.87 -13.97
C SER A 373 -13.57 7.35 -15.32
N GLY A 374 -12.86 7.02 -16.41
CA GLY A 374 -13.21 7.45 -17.76
C GLY A 374 -12.81 8.90 -18.10
N GLY A 375 -12.15 9.60 -17.18
CA GLY A 375 -11.77 11.01 -17.34
C GLY A 375 -10.36 11.23 -17.89
N ASP A 376 -9.52 10.20 -17.96
CA ASP A 376 -8.16 10.33 -18.48
C ASP A 376 -8.17 10.39 -20.01
N GLU A 377 -7.24 11.13 -20.61
CA GLU A 377 -7.05 11.15 -22.07
C GLU A 377 -6.04 10.08 -22.50
N ALA A 378 -6.23 8.83 -22.06
CA ALA A 378 -5.30 7.74 -22.37
C ALA A 378 -5.42 7.28 -23.84
N MET A 379 -6.61 7.42 -24.44
CA MET A 379 -6.85 7.20 -25.86
C MET A 379 -7.21 8.51 -26.57
N THR A 380 -6.62 8.72 -27.75
CA THR A 380 -7.02 9.80 -28.67
C THR A 380 -7.69 9.22 -29.90
N LEU A 381 -8.55 10.00 -30.58
CA LEU A 381 -9.18 9.56 -31.82
C LEU A 381 -8.14 9.17 -32.88
N ALA A 382 -7.05 9.93 -32.98
CA ALA A 382 -5.94 9.61 -33.90
C ALA A 382 -5.32 8.24 -33.59
N LYS A 383 -5.11 7.92 -32.30
CA LYS A 383 -4.54 6.63 -31.91
C LYS A 383 -5.52 5.47 -32.12
N LEU A 384 -6.81 5.70 -31.86
CA LEU A 384 -7.86 4.72 -32.14
C LEU A 384 -7.87 4.36 -33.63
N LYS A 385 -7.90 5.37 -34.50
CA LYS A 385 -7.83 5.21 -35.96
C LYS A 385 -6.59 4.45 -36.40
N GLU A 386 -5.42 4.76 -35.83
CA GLU A 386 -4.18 4.03 -36.12
C GLU A 386 -4.30 2.53 -35.77
N LEU A 387 -4.86 2.19 -34.61
CA LEU A 387 -5.02 0.81 -34.17
C LEU A 387 -6.00 0.02 -35.05
N VAL A 388 -7.12 0.64 -35.43
CA VAL A 388 -8.12 0.04 -36.32
C VAL A 388 -7.54 -0.17 -37.72
N LYS A 389 -6.89 0.85 -38.29
CA LYS A 389 -6.25 0.77 -39.61
C LYS A 389 -5.15 -0.30 -39.64
N ALA A 390 -4.43 -0.50 -38.53
CA ALA A 390 -3.42 -1.54 -38.40
C ALA A 390 -4.00 -2.95 -38.14
N GLY A 391 -5.33 -3.11 -38.06
CA GLY A 391 -5.99 -4.37 -37.72
C GLY A 391 -5.70 -4.86 -36.30
N LYS A 392 -5.28 -3.97 -35.39
CA LYS A 392 -4.93 -4.32 -34.01
C LYS A 392 -6.12 -4.25 -33.05
N LEU A 393 -7.20 -3.58 -33.45
CA LEU A 393 -8.43 -3.41 -32.69
C LEU A 393 -9.61 -3.41 -33.65
N HIS A 394 -10.62 -4.23 -33.39
CA HIS A 394 -11.85 -4.30 -34.19
C HIS A 394 -13.09 -3.87 -33.43
N TYR A 395 -13.08 -3.99 -32.10
CA TYR A 395 -14.27 -3.79 -31.29
C TYR A 395 -14.05 -2.69 -30.26
N ILE A 396 -15.08 -1.89 -30.06
CA ILE A 396 -15.10 -0.82 -29.07
C ILE A 396 -16.48 -0.75 -28.42
N VAL A 397 -16.51 -0.51 -27.12
CA VAL A 397 -17.73 -0.24 -26.37
C VAL A 397 -17.80 1.25 -26.08
N VAL A 398 -18.88 1.89 -26.54
CA VAL A 398 -19.17 3.30 -26.27
C VAL A 398 -20.61 3.41 -25.75
N SER A 399 -20.83 4.17 -24.68
CA SER A 399 -22.16 4.41 -24.11
C SER A 399 -22.60 5.85 -24.28
N ASP A 400 -23.92 6.10 -24.29
CA ASP A 400 -24.47 7.47 -24.28
C ASP A 400 -24.14 8.23 -22.97
N SER A 401 -23.86 7.49 -21.88
CA SER A 401 -23.41 8.07 -20.62
C SER A 401 -21.97 8.58 -20.65
N ASP A 402 -21.15 8.13 -21.61
CA ASP A 402 -19.75 8.56 -21.75
C ASP A 402 -19.63 9.99 -22.28
N SER A 403 -20.69 10.54 -22.88
CA SER A 403 -20.78 11.93 -23.36
C SER A 403 -21.44 12.91 -22.38
N GLY A 404 -21.96 12.44 -21.24
CA GLY A 404 -22.93 13.22 -20.44
C GLY A 404 -22.67 13.35 -18.93
N ARG A 405 -21.72 12.62 -18.35
CA ARG A 405 -21.32 12.83 -16.93
C ARG A 405 -20.26 13.93 -16.87
N GLY A 406 -20.39 14.83 -15.88
CA GLY A 406 -19.53 16.01 -15.63
C GLY A 406 -18.07 15.71 -15.25
N GLY A 407 -17.49 14.69 -15.88
CA GLY A 407 -16.08 14.29 -15.87
C GLY A 407 -15.68 13.52 -17.15
N SER A 408 -16.50 13.50 -18.20
CA SER A 408 -16.11 13.00 -19.52
C SER A 408 -15.12 13.97 -20.15
N SER A 409 -13.96 13.46 -20.56
CA SER A 409 -12.98 14.25 -21.29
C SER A 409 -13.49 14.55 -22.71
N THR A 410 -13.08 15.68 -23.28
CA THR A 410 -13.44 16.05 -24.66
C THR A 410 -13.02 14.97 -25.67
N ALA A 411 -11.92 14.28 -25.39
CA ALA A 411 -11.46 13.14 -26.18
C ALA A 411 -12.43 11.94 -26.16
N ALA A 412 -13.03 11.63 -25.00
CA ALA A 412 -13.97 10.51 -24.88
C ALA A 412 -15.26 10.76 -25.67
N SER A 413 -15.80 11.99 -25.62
CA SER A 413 -16.97 12.37 -26.41
C SER A 413 -16.69 12.34 -27.91
N GLU A 414 -15.53 12.84 -28.34
CA GLU A 414 -15.13 12.83 -29.76
C GLU A 414 -15.00 11.40 -30.30
N ILE A 415 -14.40 10.49 -29.52
CA ILE A 415 -14.31 9.07 -29.88
C ILE A 415 -15.70 8.45 -29.98
N ALA A 416 -16.57 8.67 -28.99
CA ALA A 416 -17.91 8.09 -28.98
C ALA A 416 -18.76 8.54 -30.18
N GLU A 417 -18.73 9.84 -30.50
CA GLU A 417 -19.43 10.39 -31.67
C GLU A 417 -18.88 9.82 -32.98
N TRP A 418 -17.56 9.77 -33.13
CA TRP A 418 -16.93 9.24 -34.34
C TRP A 418 -17.22 7.74 -34.53
N VAL A 419 -17.17 6.94 -33.46
CA VAL A 419 -17.48 5.50 -33.49
C VAL A 419 -18.93 5.27 -33.91
N LYS A 420 -19.89 6.02 -33.36
CA LYS A 420 -21.31 5.88 -33.72
C LYS A 420 -21.58 6.28 -35.18
N ALA A 421 -20.83 7.25 -35.70
CA ALA A 421 -21.00 7.75 -37.07
C ALA A 421 -20.36 6.84 -38.13
N ASN A 422 -19.28 6.14 -37.81
CA ASN A 422 -18.49 5.40 -38.79
C ASN A 422 -18.48 3.87 -38.58
N GLY A 423 -18.69 3.41 -37.34
CA GLY A 423 -18.67 1.99 -36.99
C GLY A 423 -20.01 1.29 -37.20
N SER A 424 -19.95 -0.03 -37.35
CA SER A 424 -21.13 -0.89 -37.46
C SER A 424 -21.56 -1.41 -36.09
N ALA A 425 -22.77 -1.07 -35.64
CA ALA A 425 -23.31 -1.60 -34.39
C ALA A 425 -23.46 -3.13 -34.49
N VAL A 426 -23.03 -3.87 -33.47
CA VAL A 426 -23.20 -5.32 -33.42
C VAL A 426 -24.62 -5.61 -32.93
N ASN A 427 -25.50 -6.09 -33.82
CA ASN A 427 -26.95 -6.23 -33.59
C ASN A 427 -27.31 -6.80 -32.20
N ASP A 428 -26.74 -7.95 -31.84
CA ASP A 428 -27.04 -8.66 -30.58
C ASP A 428 -26.56 -7.92 -29.32
N TYR A 429 -25.71 -6.90 -29.47
CA TYR A 429 -25.10 -6.12 -28.39
C TYR A 429 -25.22 -4.61 -28.60
N SER A 430 -26.13 -4.17 -29.47
CA SER A 430 -26.35 -2.77 -29.81
C SER A 430 -26.78 -1.94 -28.58
N ASP A 431 -27.64 -2.50 -27.74
CA ASP A 431 -28.06 -1.92 -26.45
C ASP A 431 -26.89 -1.80 -25.45
N SER A 432 -25.86 -2.64 -25.60
CA SER A 432 -24.64 -2.57 -24.79
C SER A 432 -23.61 -1.58 -25.34
N GLY A 433 -23.89 -0.97 -26.50
CA GLY A 433 -23.02 0.00 -27.15
C GLY A 433 -21.79 -0.63 -27.81
N LEU A 434 -21.86 -1.88 -28.25
CA LEU A 434 -20.76 -2.54 -28.95
C LEU A 434 -20.76 -2.21 -30.44
N TYR A 435 -19.65 -1.65 -30.91
CA TYR A 435 -19.42 -1.33 -32.32
C TYR A 435 -18.22 -2.12 -32.86
N ARG A 436 -18.34 -2.54 -34.13
CA ARG A 436 -17.24 -3.04 -34.96
C ARG A 436 -16.70 -1.92 -35.82
N LEU A 437 -15.38 -1.83 -35.89
CA LEU A 437 -14.63 -0.91 -36.74
C LEU A 437 -13.72 -1.73 -37.67
N ASP A 438 -13.84 -1.49 -38.96
CA ASP A 438 -13.01 -2.08 -40.00
C ASP A 438 -12.03 -1.02 -40.55
N ALA A 439 -10.96 -1.48 -41.22
CA ALA A 439 -9.92 -0.57 -41.73
C ALA A 439 -10.45 0.43 -42.78
N SER A 440 -11.57 0.12 -43.44
CA SER A 440 -12.29 1.01 -44.36
C SER A 440 -12.95 2.19 -43.65
N ASP A 441 -13.27 2.08 -42.37
CA ASP A 441 -14.00 3.12 -41.64
C ASP A 441 -13.09 4.29 -41.25
N VAL A 442 -11.77 4.10 -41.41
CA VAL A 442 -10.72 5.06 -41.03
C VAL A 442 -10.19 5.87 -42.22
N SER A 443 -10.55 5.49 -43.45
CA SER A 443 -9.95 6.04 -44.68
C SER A 443 -10.38 7.46 -45.02
#